data_AF-A0A2V8TYP2-F1
#
_entry.id   AF-A0A2V8TYP2-F1
#
_cell.length_a   1.000
_cell.length_b   1.000
_cell.length_c   1.000
_cell.angle_alpha   90.00
_cell.angle_beta   90.00
_cell.angle_gamma   90.00
#
_symmetry.space_group_name_H-M   'P 1'
#
loop_
_entity.id
_entity.type
_entity.pdbx_description
1 polymer ?
#
loop_
_entity_poly.entity_id
_entity_poly.type
_entity_poly.pdbx_seq_one_letter_code
_entity_poly.pdbx_strand_id
1 'polypeptide(L)'
;MNFQHRWSRGYLISASYTWSHSISDAPDVNSFEQNLAIEDPTSRLRDRGNSIVNRPQALTISSVIAPEVKLDNRFLNRLANDNELAILGNISSGDQQNITANAPLNGDSSTASVQRPLFIGRDTVRGPNIYQIDMRYTRTIFTLWERVRPKFLAEANNVFNHRNITSLNAVVPVNAAGAATLPTIFPPLSTVLEGRIIQLGVRVDW
;
A
#
# COMPACT_ATOMS: atom_id res chain seq x y z
N MET A 1 14.34 -8.54 -6.63
CA MET A 1 14.49 -10.00 -6.43
C MET A 1 13.13 -10.62 -6.62
N ASN A 2 13.03 -11.66 -7.44
CA ASN A 2 11.76 -12.34 -7.69
C ASN A 2 11.92 -13.82 -7.33
N PHE A 3 10.90 -14.38 -6.69
CA PHE A 3 10.81 -15.78 -6.30
C PHE A 3 9.48 -16.32 -6.79
N GLN A 4 9.51 -17.49 -7.43
CA GLN A 4 8.31 -18.20 -7.81
C GLN A 4 8.55 -19.69 -7.59
N HIS A 5 7.57 -20.34 -6.99
CA HIS A 5 7.62 -21.78 -6.79
C HIS A 5 6.24 -22.41 -6.94
N ARG A 6 6.20 -23.54 -7.66
CA ARG A 6 4.99 -24.32 -7.90
C ARG A 6 5.23 -25.74 -7.42
N TRP A 7 4.46 -26.17 -6.42
CA TRP A 7 4.46 -27.55 -5.97
C TRP A 7 3.48 -28.38 -6.81
N SER A 8 3.78 -29.68 -6.97
CA SER A 8 2.97 -30.61 -7.77
C SER A 8 1.56 -30.87 -7.21
N ARG A 9 1.28 -30.48 -5.96
CA ARG A 9 -0.01 -30.72 -5.26
C ARG A 9 -0.88 -29.47 -5.15
N GLY A 10 -0.82 -28.59 -6.15
CA GLY A 10 -1.72 -27.45 -6.28
C GLY A 10 -1.38 -26.24 -5.40
N TYR A 11 -0.11 -26.07 -5.02
CA TYR A 11 0.38 -24.87 -4.35
C TYR A 11 1.22 -24.04 -5.31
N LEU A 12 0.96 -22.74 -5.39
CA LEU A 12 1.75 -21.78 -6.15
C LEU A 12 2.01 -20.57 -5.26
N ILE A 13 3.27 -20.15 -5.16
CA ILE A 13 3.66 -18.91 -4.49
C ILE A 13 4.54 -18.10 -5.45
N SER A 14 4.29 -16.80 -5.52
CA SER A 14 5.13 -15.81 -6.17
C SER A 14 5.38 -14.66 -5.20
N ALA A 15 6.60 -14.16 -5.17
CA ALA A 15 6.98 -13.00 -4.37
C ALA A 15 7.99 -12.15 -5.13
N SER A 16 7.78 -10.84 -5.12
CA SER A 16 8.66 -9.86 -5.75
C SER A 16 9.03 -8.81 -4.73
N TYR A 17 10.33 -8.69 -4.45
CA TYR A 17 10.89 -7.67 -3.58
C TYR A 17 11.72 -6.68 -4.40
N THR A 18 11.42 -5.40 -4.26
CA THR A 18 12.16 -4.31 -4.88
C THR A 18 12.71 -3.41 -3.78
N TRP A 19 14.00 -3.14 -3.90
CA TRP A 19 14.63 -2.03 -3.19
C TRP A 19 14.91 -0.90 -4.19
N SER A 20 14.53 0.31 -3.84
CA SER A 20 14.77 1.49 -4.67
C SER A 20 15.00 2.72 -3.79
N HIS A 21 15.47 3.81 -4.39
CA HIS A 21 15.51 5.09 -3.73
C HIS A 21 15.33 6.17 -4.78
N SER A 22 14.31 7.01 -4.62
CA SER A 22 14.02 8.10 -5.55
C SER A 22 14.30 9.46 -4.92
N ILE A 23 15.03 10.27 -5.68
CA ILE A 23 15.35 11.67 -5.40
C ILE A 23 14.77 12.47 -6.57
N SER A 24 14.20 13.63 -6.28
CA SER A 24 13.68 14.55 -7.29
C SER A 24 14.07 15.99 -6.92
N ASP A 25 14.12 16.86 -7.92
CA ASP A 25 14.25 18.31 -7.81
C ASP A 25 13.18 19.02 -8.69
N ALA A 26 12.20 18.24 -9.16
CA ALA A 26 11.17 18.68 -10.08
C ALA A 26 9.92 19.14 -9.32
N PRO A 27 9.11 20.04 -9.92
CA PRO A 27 7.78 20.33 -9.43
C PRO A 27 6.89 19.09 -9.62
N ASP A 28 6.09 18.77 -8.62
CA ASP A 28 5.03 17.75 -8.74
C ASP A 28 3.72 18.44 -9.15
N VAL A 29 3.76 19.29 -10.19
CA VAL A 29 2.61 20.04 -10.73
C VAL A 29 1.97 19.22 -11.86
N ASN A 30 0.65 19.02 -11.82
CA ASN A 30 -0.12 18.17 -12.74
C ASN A 30 0.30 16.68 -12.76
N SER A 31 0.83 16.15 -11.65
CA SER A 31 1.04 14.72 -11.52
C SER A 31 -0.26 14.03 -11.05
N PHE A 32 -0.43 12.74 -11.34
CA PHE A 32 -1.58 11.96 -10.86
C PHE A 32 -1.65 11.86 -9.33
N GLU A 33 -0.49 11.99 -8.68
CA GLU A 33 -0.33 11.80 -7.23
C GLU A 33 -0.40 13.15 -6.48
N GLN A 34 0.06 14.26 -7.09
CA GLN A 34 0.09 15.61 -6.49
C GLN A 34 0.08 16.78 -7.49
N ASN A 35 -0.27 17.97 -6.97
CA ASN A 35 -0.18 19.24 -7.67
C ASN A 35 0.51 20.31 -6.79
N LEU A 36 1.80 20.11 -6.50
CA LEU A 36 2.59 20.99 -5.63
C LEU A 36 3.68 21.72 -6.42
N ALA A 37 3.76 23.05 -6.24
CA ALA A 37 4.80 23.88 -6.80
C ALA A 37 6.15 23.69 -6.07
N ILE A 38 7.23 24.11 -6.73
CA ILE A 38 8.56 24.27 -6.10
C ILE A 38 8.51 25.52 -5.22
N GLU A 39 9.17 25.48 -4.06
CA GLU A 39 9.21 26.60 -3.11
C GLU A 39 10.05 27.76 -3.66
N ASP A 40 11.20 27.45 -4.27
CA ASP A 40 12.09 28.44 -4.88
C ASP A 40 12.21 28.23 -6.41
N PRO A 41 11.50 29.03 -7.23
CA PRO A 41 11.55 28.90 -8.69
C PRO A 41 12.89 29.34 -9.29
N THR A 42 13.73 30.06 -8.52
CA THR A 42 15.02 30.56 -9.01
C THR A 42 16.10 29.48 -9.01
N SER A 43 15.94 28.42 -8.22
CA SER A 43 16.91 27.34 -8.13
C SER A 43 16.28 26.02 -7.69
N ARG A 44 16.02 25.13 -8.67
CA ARG A 44 15.52 23.77 -8.43
C ARG A 44 16.37 22.92 -7.49
N LEU A 45 17.68 23.13 -7.50
CA LEU A 45 18.61 22.39 -6.63
C LEU A 45 18.35 22.62 -5.13
N ARG A 46 17.67 23.71 -4.76
CA ARG A 46 17.28 23.98 -3.36
C ARG A 46 16.17 23.05 -2.87
N ASP A 47 15.34 22.57 -3.80
CA ASP A 47 14.28 21.60 -3.54
C ASP A 47 14.68 20.17 -3.95
N ARG A 48 15.96 19.94 -4.26
CA ARG A 48 16.49 18.60 -4.48
C ARG A 48 16.45 17.81 -3.17
N GLY A 49 15.65 16.78 -3.15
CA GLY A 49 15.52 15.90 -2.01
C GLY A 49 14.93 14.56 -2.41
N ASN A 50 14.53 13.82 -1.39
CA ASN A 50 13.64 12.70 -1.56
C ASN A 50 12.45 13.02 -2.47
N SER A 51 11.95 12.02 -3.18
CA SER A 51 10.67 12.13 -3.89
C SER A 51 9.54 11.67 -2.98
N ILE A 52 8.35 12.25 -3.15
CA ILE A 52 7.20 11.91 -2.32
C ILE A 52 6.80 10.43 -2.39
N VAL A 53 6.93 9.81 -3.57
CA VAL A 53 6.64 8.38 -3.82
C VAL A 53 7.84 7.45 -3.55
N ASN A 54 8.85 7.94 -2.83
CA ASN A 54 10.02 7.13 -2.48
C ASN A 54 9.65 6.07 -1.45
N ARG A 55 9.46 4.84 -1.92
CA ARG A 55 9.20 3.64 -1.13
C ARG A 55 10.40 2.69 -1.22
N PRO A 56 11.39 2.78 -0.31
CA PRO A 56 12.64 2.06 -0.51
C PRO A 56 12.54 0.55 -0.41
N GLN A 57 11.48 0.04 0.21
CA GLN A 57 11.20 -1.38 0.29
C GLN A 57 9.78 -1.63 -0.17
N ALA A 58 9.62 -2.49 -1.17
CA ALA A 58 8.32 -2.92 -1.65
C ALA A 58 8.34 -4.43 -1.88
N LEU A 59 7.40 -5.13 -1.26
CA LEU A 59 7.20 -6.57 -1.34
C LEU A 59 5.77 -6.84 -1.80
N THR A 60 5.64 -7.52 -2.93
CA THR A 60 4.37 -8.05 -3.42
C THR A 60 4.42 -9.57 -3.33
N ILE A 61 3.40 -10.18 -2.73
CA ILE A 61 3.26 -11.62 -2.61
C ILE A 61 1.94 -12.04 -3.23
N SER A 62 1.95 -13.15 -3.98
CA SER A 62 0.73 -13.84 -4.39
C SER A 62 0.86 -15.34 -4.13
N SER A 63 -0.22 -15.95 -3.65
CA SER A 63 -0.27 -17.39 -3.39
C SER A 63 -1.62 -17.94 -3.81
N VAL A 64 -1.61 -19.13 -4.40
CA VAL A 64 -2.81 -19.93 -4.68
C VAL A 64 -2.60 -21.32 -4.10
N ILE A 65 -3.51 -21.72 -3.23
CA ILE A 65 -3.47 -22.98 -2.49
C ILE A 65 -4.73 -23.77 -2.84
N ALA A 66 -4.56 -24.81 -3.66
CA ALA A 66 -5.61 -25.70 -4.14
C ALA A 66 -5.19 -27.16 -3.91
N PRO A 67 -5.29 -27.68 -2.67
CA PRO A 67 -4.75 -28.99 -2.32
C PRO A 67 -5.44 -30.13 -3.09
N GLU A 68 -4.60 -31.06 -3.56
CA GLU A 68 -5.02 -32.35 -4.11
C GLU A 68 -4.48 -33.49 -3.23
N VAL A 69 -5.35 -34.07 -2.41
CA VAL A 69 -5.01 -35.12 -1.45
C VAL A 69 -5.86 -36.37 -1.65
N LYS A 70 -5.31 -37.53 -1.30
CA LYS A 70 -6.03 -38.81 -1.26
C LYS A 70 -6.08 -39.28 0.19
N LEU A 71 -7.27 -39.26 0.78
CA LEU A 71 -7.52 -39.73 2.15
C LEU A 71 -8.49 -40.92 2.12
N ASP A 72 -8.29 -41.88 3.01
CA ASP A 72 -9.12 -43.10 3.08
C ASP A 72 -10.56 -42.81 3.49
N ASN A 73 -10.76 -41.81 4.37
CA ASN A 73 -12.08 -41.36 4.78
C ASN A 73 -12.70 -40.46 3.70
N ARG A 74 -13.80 -40.92 3.07
CA ARG A 74 -14.53 -40.18 2.02
C ARG A 74 -14.93 -38.77 2.44
N PHE A 75 -15.39 -38.57 3.67
CA PHE A 75 -15.81 -37.26 4.16
C PHE A 75 -14.60 -36.31 4.28
N LEU A 76 -13.52 -36.77 4.91
CA LEU A 76 -12.30 -35.97 5.03
C LEU A 76 -11.66 -35.70 3.67
N ASN A 77 -11.68 -36.66 2.76
CA ASN A 77 -11.20 -36.50 1.39
C ASN A 77 -11.99 -35.39 0.66
N ARG A 78 -13.31 -35.38 0.80
CA ARG A 78 -14.18 -34.34 0.21
C ARG A 78 -14.00 -32.98 0.87
N LEU A 79 -13.73 -32.94 2.16
CA LEU A 79 -13.51 -31.70 2.90
C LEU A 79 -12.17 -31.07 2.53
N ALA A 80 -11.11 -31.88 2.40
CA ALA A 80 -9.76 -31.43 2.10
C ALA A 80 -9.58 -30.98 0.65
N ASN A 81 -10.23 -31.66 -0.31
CA ASN A 81 -10.21 -31.28 -1.72
C ASN A 81 -11.27 -30.21 -2.05
N ASP A 82 -11.20 -29.64 -3.27
CA ASP A 82 -12.12 -28.62 -3.80
C ASP A 82 -12.12 -27.28 -3.08
N ASN A 83 -11.05 -27.01 -2.34
CA ASN A 83 -10.78 -25.71 -1.75
C ASN A 83 -9.73 -25.00 -2.59
N GLU A 84 -9.93 -23.71 -2.82
CA GLU A 84 -8.94 -22.83 -3.40
C GLU A 84 -8.85 -21.58 -2.53
N LEU A 85 -7.65 -21.33 -2.00
CA LEU A 85 -7.35 -20.13 -1.24
C LEU A 85 -6.31 -19.32 -2.01
N ALA A 86 -6.72 -18.14 -2.48
CA ALA A 86 -5.83 -17.15 -3.06
C ALA A 86 -5.50 -16.08 -2.02
N ILE A 87 -4.24 -15.67 -1.95
CA ILE A 87 -3.74 -14.62 -1.06
C ILE A 87 -2.95 -13.63 -1.90
N LEU A 88 -3.19 -12.34 -1.68
CA LEU A 88 -2.42 -11.24 -2.26
C LEU A 88 -1.92 -10.34 -1.14
N GLY A 89 -0.63 -10.03 -1.15
CA GLY A 89 -0.01 -9.16 -0.17
C GLY A 89 0.74 -8.01 -0.85
N ASN A 90 0.52 -6.79 -0.37
CA ASN A 90 1.33 -5.62 -0.68
C ASN A 90 1.87 -5.05 0.63
N ILE A 91 3.19 -5.14 0.80
CA ILE A 91 3.90 -4.66 1.98
C ILE A 91 4.96 -3.69 1.50
N SER A 92 4.89 -2.43 1.92
CA SER A 92 5.83 -1.42 1.44
C SER A 92 6.12 -0.34 2.49
N SER A 93 7.27 0.32 2.33
CA SER A 93 7.55 1.56 3.06
C SER A 93 6.49 2.61 2.74
N GLY A 94 6.11 3.39 3.75
CA GLY A 94 5.19 4.51 3.55
C GLY A 94 5.80 5.60 2.66
N ASP A 95 4.93 6.39 2.04
CA ASP A 95 5.33 7.56 1.25
C ASP A 95 6.01 8.61 2.11
N GLN A 96 6.81 9.45 1.47
CA GLN A 96 7.39 10.61 2.13
C GLN A 96 6.42 11.77 2.06
N GLN A 97 6.58 12.75 2.95
CA GLN A 97 5.74 13.94 2.98
C GLN A 97 6.59 15.15 3.29
N ASN A 98 6.17 16.28 2.73
CA ASN A 98 6.82 17.54 2.99
C ASN A 98 6.37 18.10 4.34
N ILE A 99 7.31 18.60 5.13
CA ILE A 99 7.00 19.37 6.35
C ILE A 99 6.78 20.81 5.90
N THR A 100 5.61 21.37 6.20
CA THR A 100 5.26 22.73 5.76
C THR A 100 5.07 23.67 6.94
N ALA A 101 5.37 24.95 6.74
CA ALA A 101 5.18 25.98 7.73
C ALA A 101 3.69 26.34 7.84
N ASN A 102 3.25 26.74 9.03
CA ASN A 102 1.89 27.23 9.27
C ASN A 102 1.65 28.68 8.79
N ALA A 103 2.66 29.33 8.21
CA ALA A 103 2.62 30.72 7.76
C ALA A 103 3.55 30.93 6.57
N PRO A 104 3.27 31.90 5.67
CA PRO A 104 4.16 32.23 4.57
C PRO A 104 5.45 32.88 5.09
N LEU A 105 6.60 32.29 4.77
CA LEU A 105 7.93 32.68 5.22
C LEU A 105 8.63 33.70 4.30
N ASN A 106 8.32 33.68 3.00
CA ASN A 106 9.02 34.48 1.98
C ASN A 106 8.13 35.61 1.38
N GLY A 107 6.93 35.82 1.92
CA GLY A 107 5.97 36.82 1.43
C GLY A 107 5.29 36.47 0.10
N ASP A 108 5.56 35.31 -0.49
CA ASP A 108 4.89 34.80 -1.67
C ASP A 108 3.70 33.91 -1.27
N SER A 109 2.49 34.36 -1.56
CA SER A 109 1.27 33.60 -1.26
C SER A 109 1.01 32.46 -2.23
N SER A 110 1.67 32.42 -3.40
CA SER A 110 1.49 31.38 -4.41
C SER A 110 2.13 30.04 -4.03
N THR A 111 3.13 30.07 -3.14
CA THR A 111 3.86 28.89 -2.63
C THR A 111 3.58 28.62 -1.14
N ALA A 112 2.64 29.33 -0.52
CA ALA A 112 2.39 29.23 0.92
C ALA A 112 2.04 27.80 1.41
N SER A 113 1.47 26.96 0.54
CA SER A 113 1.13 25.56 0.85
C SER A 113 2.31 24.59 0.80
N VAL A 114 3.46 25.01 0.27
CA VAL A 114 4.66 24.17 0.08
C VAL A 114 5.89 24.67 0.82
N GLN A 115 5.83 25.89 1.37
CA GLN A 115 6.94 26.50 2.10
C GLN A 115 7.31 25.68 3.34
N ARG A 116 8.57 25.26 3.42
CA ARG A 116 9.10 24.52 4.57
C ARG A 116 9.83 25.46 5.51
N PRO A 117 9.89 25.14 6.81
CA PRO A 117 10.73 25.86 7.76
C PRO A 117 12.20 25.88 7.33
N LEU A 118 12.93 26.90 7.79
CA LEU A 118 14.36 27.02 7.53
C LEU A 118 15.11 25.73 7.95
N PHE A 119 16.07 25.35 7.10
CA PHE A 119 16.92 24.17 7.26
C PHE A 119 16.21 22.80 7.19
N ILE A 120 14.92 22.78 6.83
CA ILE A 120 14.18 21.55 6.56
C ILE A 120 14.13 21.31 5.05
N GLY A 121 14.67 20.17 4.62
CA GLY A 121 14.61 19.73 3.23
C GLY A 121 13.25 19.15 2.84
N ARG A 122 13.07 18.96 1.54
CA ARG A 122 11.86 18.36 0.96
C ARG A 122 11.71 16.88 1.33
N ASP A 123 10.47 16.44 1.56
CA ASP A 123 10.09 15.03 1.75
C ASP A 123 10.91 14.32 2.85
N THR A 124 11.08 15.01 3.98
CA THR A 124 11.94 14.58 5.10
C THR A 124 11.21 13.72 6.13
N VAL A 125 9.88 13.78 6.20
CA VAL A 125 9.10 12.87 7.05
C VAL A 125 8.63 11.66 6.24
N ARG A 126 8.66 10.47 6.85
CA ARG A 126 8.14 9.23 6.25
C ARG A 126 6.84 8.84 6.92
N GLY A 127 5.83 8.55 6.10
CA GLY A 127 4.56 7.99 6.53
C GLY A 127 4.70 6.55 7.06
N PRO A 128 3.68 6.03 7.77
CA PRO A 128 3.66 4.66 8.22
C PRO A 128 3.76 3.66 7.05
N ASN A 129 4.35 2.50 7.31
CA ASN A 129 4.42 1.42 6.32
C ASN A 129 3.02 0.90 5.97
N ILE A 130 2.88 0.42 4.74
CA ILE A 130 1.65 -0.19 4.24
C ILE A 130 1.77 -1.72 4.40
N TYR A 131 0.74 -2.31 4.98
CA TYR A 131 0.53 -3.75 5.10
C TYR A 131 -0.89 -4.07 4.63
N GLN A 132 -1.03 -4.38 3.35
CA GLN A 132 -2.30 -4.78 2.75
C GLN A 132 -2.24 -6.27 2.44
N ILE A 133 -3.17 -7.04 3.00
CA ILE A 133 -3.30 -8.47 2.71
C ILE A 133 -4.75 -8.76 2.38
N ASP A 134 -4.97 -9.24 1.16
CA ASP A 134 -6.27 -9.61 0.63
C ASP A 134 -6.32 -11.13 0.45
N MET A 135 -7.49 -11.71 0.65
CA MET A 135 -7.70 -13.15 0.53
C MET A 135 -9.00 -13.46 -0.20
N ARG A 136 -8.97 -14.52 -1.01
CA ARG A 136 -10.16 -15.10 -1.64
C ARG A 136 -10.19 -16.59 -1.40
N TYR A 137 -11.29 -17.06 -0.85
CA TYR A 137 -11.59 -18.47 -0.70
C TYR A 137 -12.68 -18.88 -1.67
N THR A 138 -12.45 -19.94 -2.43
CA THR A 138 -13.42 -20.55 -3.32
C THR A 138 -13.55 -22.03 -2.97
N ARG A 139 -14.78 -22.54 -2.83
CA ARG A 139 -15.03 -23.96 -2.60
C ARG A 139 -16.07 -24.51 -3.55
N THR A 140 -15.76 -25.62 -4.22
CA THR A 140 -16.78 -26.38 -5.00
C THR A 140 -17.59 -27.25 -4.04
N ILE A 141 -18.90 -26.98 -3.94
CA ILE A 141 -19.77 -27.61 -2.92
C ILE A 141 -20.09 -29.06 -3.27
N PHE A 142 -20.43 -29.34 -4.53
CA PHE A 142 -20.65 -30.67 -5.08
C PHE A 142 -20.51 -30.66 -6.61
N THR A 143 -20.51 -31.84 -7.22
CA THR A 143 -20.58 -32.01 -8.68
C THR A 143 -21.83 -32.81 -9.00
N LEU A 144 -22.75 -32.21 -9.79
CA LEU A 144 -23.96 -32.85 -10.30
C LEU A 144 -23.80 -33.17 -11.78
N TRP A 145 -24.21 -34.37 -12.18
CA TRP A 145 -24.18 -34.83 -13.57
C TRP A 145 -22.82 -34.63 -14.25
N GLU A 146 -21.74 -34.70 -13.47
CA GLU A 146 -20.34 -34.51 -13.90
C GLU A 146 -19.97 -33.12 -14.47
N ARG A 147 -20.97 -32.27 -14.75
CA ARG A 147 -20.83 -30.96 -15.41
C ARG A 147 -21.21 -29.77 -14.53
N VAL A 148 -22.21 -29.91 -13.65
CA VAL A 148 -22.71 -28.80 -12.83
C VAL A 148 -21.93 -28.72 -11.51
N ARG A 149 -21.20 -27.62 -11.30
CA ARG A 149 -20.32 -27.41 -10.13
C ARG A 149 -20.62 -26.07 -9.46
N PRO A 150 -21.56 -26.02 -8.50
CA PRO A 150 -21.76 -24.83 -7.68
C PRO A 150 -20.56 -24.57 -6.78
N LYS A 151 -20.18 -23.30 -6.70
CA LYS A 151 -19.04 -22.77 -5.95
C LYS A 151 -19.50 -21.67 -5.02
N PHE A 152 -19.04 -21.74 -3.78
CA PHE A 152 -19.11 -20.64 -2.83
C PHE A 152 -17.81 -19.83 -2.90
N LEU A 153 -17.93 -18.52 -2.79
CA LEU A 153 -16.82 -17.59 -2.77
C LEU A 153 -16.92 -16.69 -1.54
N ALA A 154 -15.79 -16.46 -0.89
CA ALA A 154 -15.63 -15.46 0.14
C ALA A 154 -14.36 -14.66 -0.14
N GLU A 155 -14.50 -13.35 -0.29
CA GLU A 155 -13.39 -12.43 -0.52
C GLU A 155 -13.27 -11.49 0.67
N ALA A 156 -12.04 -11.20 1.08
CA ALA A 156 -11.72 -10.29 2.14
C ALA A 156 -10.58 -9.36 1.70
N ASN A 157 -10.87 -8.08 1.52
CA ASN A 157 -9.85 -7.05 1.40
C ASN A 157 -9.34 -6.69 2.79
N ASN A 158 -8.05 -6.44 2.94
CA ASN A 158 -7.42 -6.10 4.22
C ASN A 158 -7.88 -7.05 5.34
N VAL A 159 -7.64 -8.35 5.17
CA VAL A 159 -8.17 -9.43 6.02
C VAL A 159 -7.85 -9.23 7.52
N PHE A 160 -6.69 -8.63 7.81
CA PHE A 160 -6.24 -8.32 9.17
C PHE A 160 -6.76 -6.98 9.72
N ASN A 161 -7.50 -6.22 8.90
CA ASN A 161 -8.01 -4.88 9.22
C ASN A 161 -6.89 -3.95 9.72
N HIS A 162 -5.72 -4.02 9.08
CA HIS A 162 -4.60 -3.16 9.41
C HIS A 162 -4.86 -1.74 8.91
N ARG A 163 -4.62 -0.73 9.74
CA ARG A 163 -4.85 0.67 9.37
C ARG A 163 -3.68 1.18 8.53
N ASN A 164 -3.85 1.15 7.22
CA ASN A 164 -2.88 1.66 6.24
C ASN A 164 -2.98 3.18 6.08
N ILE A 165 -2.35 3.93 6.97
CA ILE A 165 -2.36 5.40 6.98
C ILE A 165 -1.46 5.93 5.85
N THR A 166 -1.98 6.81 5.00
CA THR A 166 -1.25 7.34 3.84
C THR A 166 -0.82 8.79 3.98
N SER A 167 -1.37 9.53 4.95
CA SER A 167 -1.07 10.95 5.15
C SER A 167 -0.89 11.32 6.63
N LEU A 168 -0.01 12.28 6.91
CA LEU A 168 0.31 12.82 8.22
C LEU A 168 0.05 14.34 8.21
N ASN A 169 -0.31 14.89 9.36
CA ASN A 169 -0.38 16.34 9.51
C ASN A 169 1.03 16.87 9.75
N ALA A 170 1.71 17.25 8.66
CA ALA A 170 3.07 17.74 8.66
C ALA A 170 3.20 19.28 8.68
N VAL A 171 2.13 19.99 9.05
CA VAL A 171 2.16 21.45 9.24
C VAL A 171 2.74 21.78 10.62
N VAL A 172 3.78 22.61 10.66
CA VAL A 172 4.48 22.97 11.90
C VAL A 172 4.49 24.47 12.15
N PRO A 173 4.40 24.90 13.43
CA PRO A 173 4.57 26.29 13.80
C PRO A 173 6.03 26.73 13.61
N VAL A 174 6.20 27.93 13.04
CA VAL A 174 7.51 28.58 12.85
C VAL A 174 7.66 29.80 13.75
N ASN A 175 8.90 30.11 14.14
CA ASN A 175 9.23 31.35 14.85
C ASN A 175 9.33 32.55 13.89
N ALA A 176 9.60 33.75 14.41
CA ALA A 176 9.75 34.96 13.60
C ALA A 176 10.89 34.91 12.57
N ALA A 177 11.87 34.02 12.77
CA ALA A 177 12.95 33.78 11.82
C ALA A 177 12.60 32.70 10.78
N GLY A 178 11.43 32.05 10.86
CA GLY A 178 11.01 30.98 9.95
C GLY A 178 11.56 29.60 10.29
N ALA A 179 12.19 29.40 11.44
CA ALA A 179 12.65 28.10 11.91
C ALA A 179 11.57 27.38 12.75
N ALA A 180 11.54 26.05 12.71
CA ALA A 180 10.60 25.22 13.46
C ALA A 180 11.32 24.20 14.35
N THR A 181 10.73 23.89 15.51
CA THR A 181 11.09 22.72 16.31
C THR A 181 10.18 21.57 15.91
N LEU A 182 10.76 20.51 15.35
CA LEU A 182 9.96 19.37 14.88
C LEU A 182 9.48 18.49 16.03
N PRO A 183 8.22 18.00 15.99
CA PRO A 183 7.78 16.97 16.91
C PRO A 183 8.47 15.64 16.61
N THR A 184 8.58 14.77 17.62
CA THR A 184 9.11 13.42 17.45
C THR A 184 8.21 12.54 16.58
N ILE A 185 6.90 12.79 16.59
CA ILE A 185 5.88 12.04 15.85
C ILE A 185 4.86 13.02 15.29
N PHE A 186 4.54 12.89 14.00
CA PHE A 186 3.46 13.63 13.35
C PHE A 186 2.15 12.85 13.44
N PRO A 187 1.02 13.50 13.81
CA PRO A 187 -0.25 12.81 13.93
C PRO A 187 -0.81 12.45 12.54
N PRO A 188 -1.52 11.32 12.40
CA PRO A 188 -2.08 10.91 11.13
C PRO A 188 -3.26 11.79 10.69
N LEU A 189 -3.39 12.01 9.38
CA LEU A 189 -4.59 12.56 8.76
C LEU A 189 -5.59 11.44 8.42
N SER A 190 -6.84 11.80 8.12
CA SER A 190 -7.96 10.88 7.94
C SER A 190 -7.86 9.95 6.73
N THR A 191 -6.84 10.10 5.86
CA THR A 191 -6.69 9.27 4.67
C THR A 191 -6.03 7.95 5.04
N VAL A 192 -6.81 6.88 4.90
CA VAL A 192 -6.41 5.50 5.12
C VAL A 192 -6.81 4.72 3.87
N LEU A 193 -6.02 3.73 3.45
CA LEU A 193 -6.50 2.76 2.47
C LEU A 193 -7.74 2.01 3.00
N GLU A 194 -8.40 1.31 2.10
CA GLU A 194 -9.62 0.57 2.41
C GLU A 194 -9.46 -0.35 3.64
N GLY A 195 -10.43 -0.26 4.55
CA GLY A 195 -10.52 -1.14 5.71
C GLY A 195 -10.93 -2.55 5.31
N ARG A 196 -11.21 -3.41 6.30
CA ARG A 196 -11.66 -4.77 5.98
C ARG A 196 -13.05 -4.75 5.33
N ILE A 197 -13.15 -5.29 4.12
CA ILE A 197 -14.41 -5.56 3.44
C ILE A 197 -14.50 -7.05 3.17
N ILE A 198 -15.66 -7.63 3.47
CA ILE A 198 -15.95 -9.04 3.21
C ILE A 198 -17.08 -9.12 2.18
N GLN A 199 -16.85 -9.89 1.12
CA GLN A 199 -17.80 -10.12 0.06
C GLN A 199 -18.06 -11.62 -0.07
N LEU A 200 -19.33 -11.99 -0.23
CA LEU A 200 -19.74 -13.38 -0.39
C LEU A 200 -20.41 -13.55 -1.75
N GLY A 201 -20.11 -14.65 -2.42
CA GLY A 201 -20.60 -14.92 -3.76
C GLY A 201 -20.93 -16.39 -3.97
N VAL A 202 -21.78 -16.64 -4.96
CA VAL A 202 -22.07 -17.99 -5.46
C VAL A 202 -21.92 -17.97 -6.98
N ARG A 203 -21.26 -19.00 -7.52
CA ARG A 203 -21.06 -19.21 -8.95
C ARG A 203 -21.46 -20.63 -9.29
N VAL A 204 -21.97 -20.88 -10.49
CA VAL A 204 -22.19 -22.22 -11.02
C VAL A 204 -21.38 -22.36 -12.30
N ASP A 205 -20.52 -23.37 -12.36
CA ASP A 205 -19.91 -23.82 -13.62
C ASP A 205 -20.78 -24.94 -14.20
N TRP A 206 -21.02 -24.93 -15.52
CA TRP A 206 -21.85 -25.92 -16.23
C TRP A 206 -21.20 -26.37 -17.54
#